data_AF-A0A924BFS7-F1
#
_entry.id   AF-A0A924BFS7-F1
#
_cell.length_a   1.000
_cell.length_b   1.000
_cell.length_c   1.000
_cell.angle_alpha   90.00
_cell.angle_beta   90.00
_cell.angle_gamma   90.00
#
_symmetry.space_group_name_H-M   'P 1'
#
loop_
_entity.id
_entity.type
_entity.pdbx_description
1 polymer ?
#
loop_
_entity_poly.entity_id
_entity_poly.type
_entity_poly.pdbx_seq_one_letter_code
_entity_poly.pdbx_strand_id
1 'polypeptide(L)'
;VLESLGWKIHRIWSRDWVSNQVYEIEKIKEAIKQAISKGNRNDSIDFKTNTSNMNTLMEDSIDEEKPKNNKLKRYYNYKTVVLGIATEFHQENNSENISNLIYMIVKQCSPIHFSVLTKSVAEAWQMNKVSNKLQIRVNTLVKNHSYVWIDDSDFVWIDGMQKALVRLPGDVRDANEICNEEFAEAVLFCLKNSFSANKDELIKVVAKLYEFARTSENIRERISYGIDLYLRKGKFIEEDGLIKLDNGILYNNNLIKSKNNEYSVKLNNINLKK
;
A
#
# COMPACT_ATOMS: atom_id res chain seq x y z
N VAL A 1 -14.49 21.29 -25.60
CA VAL A 1 -13.52 21.59 -24.50
C VAL A 1 -12.28 20.70 -24.59
N LEU A 2 -12.38 19.37 -24.61
CA LEU A 2 -11.19 18.50 -24.73
C LEU A 2 -10.55 18.55 -26.13
N GLU A 3 -11.35 18.53 -27.20
CA GLU A 3 -10.84 18.64 -28.58
C GLU A 3 -10.15 19.99 -28.86
N SER A 4 -10.57 21.07 -28.17
CA SER A 4 -9.94 22.40 -28.25
C SER A 4 -8.62 22.53 -27.48
N LEU A 5 -8.27 21.53 -26.65
CA LEU A 5 -6.99 21.43 -25.94
C LEU A 5 -6.01 20.47 -26.64
N GLY A 6 -6.28 20.12 -27.91
CA GLY A 6 -5.44 19.24 -28.72
C GLY A 6 -5.69 17.74 -28.52
N TRP A 7 -6.68 17.35 -27.72
CA TRP A 7 -7.01 15.94 -27.51
C TRP A 7 -7.80 15.37 -28.68
N LYS A 8 -7.32 14.27 -29.26
CA LYS A 8 -8.08 13.50 -30.25
C LYS A 8 -8.90 12.42 -29.55
N ILE A 9 -10.22 12.58 -29.53
CA ILE A 9 -11.14 11.63 -28.88
C ILE A 9 -11.52 10.52 -29.88
N HIS A 10 -11.28 9.26 -29.51
CA HIS A 10 -11.80 8.10 -30.22
C HIS A 10 -13.07 7.61 -29.51
N ARG A 11 -14.22 7.64 -30.20
CA ARG A 11 -15.53 7.28 -29.62
C ARG A 11 -15.92 5.87 -30.04
N ILE A 12 -16.54 5.14 -29.13
CA ILE A 12 -17.11 3.81 -29.36
C ILE A 12 -18.53 3.80 -28.80
N TRP A 13 -19.46 3.21 -29.54
CA TRP A 13 -20.84 3.06 -29.10
C TRP A 13 -21.07 1.68 -28.50
N SER A 14 -21.84 1.59 -27.41
CA SER A 14 -22.12 0.33 -26.71
C SER A 14 -22.76 -0.73 -27.63
N ARG A 15 -23.53 -0.31 -28.64
CA ARG A 15 -24.16 -1.22 -29.59
C ARG A 15 -23.16 -1.87 -30.55
N ASP A 16 -22.18 -1.10 -31.02
CA ASP A 16 -21.13 -1.59 -31.92
C ASP A 16 -20.14 -2.49 -31.17
N TRP A 17 -19.85 -2.16 -29.91
CA TRP A 17 -19.02 -2.99 -29.04
C TRP A 17 -19.63 -4.38 -28.77
N VAL A 18 -20.94 -4.44 -28.50
CA VAL A 18 -21.65 -5.70 -28.25
C VAL A 18 -21.78 -6.54 -29.53
N SER A 19 -21.94 -5.89 -30.68
CA SER A 19 -22.17 -6.59 -31.94
C SER A 19 -20.89 -7.08 -32.62
N ASN A 20 -19.77 -6.35 -32.48
CA ASN A 20 -18.51 -6.69 -33.13
C ASN A 20 -17.28 -6.17 -32.36
N GLN A 21 -17.05 -6.74 -31.18
CA GLN A 21 -15.96 -6.35 -30.27
C GLN A 21 -14.56 -6.45 -30.91
N VAL A 22 -14.30 -7.50 -31.71
CA VAL A 22 -12.99 -7.73 -32.33
C VAL A 22 -12.61 -6.59 -33.27
N TYR A 23 -13.56 -6.17 -34.11
CA TYR A 23 -13.35 -5.08 -35.06
C TYR A 23 -13.16 -3.72 -34.36
N GLU A 24 -13.92 -3.45 -33.30
CA GLU A 24 -13.74 -2.22 -32.52
C GLU A 24 -12.39 -2.19 -31.79
N ILE A 25 -11.89 -3.34 -31.32
CA ILE A 25 -10.53 -3.45 -30.77
C ILE A 25 -9.47 -3.14 -31.84
N GLU A 26 -9.63 -3.61 -33.07
CA GLU A 26 -8.70 -3.32 -34.16
C GLU A 26 -8.66 -1.83 -34.50
N LYS A 27 -9.81 -1.17 -34.56
CA LYS A 27 -9.90 0.29 -34.75
C LYS A 27 -9.17 1.07 -33.66
N ILE A 28 -9.32 0.65 -32.40
CA ILE A 28 -8.61 1.29 -31.27
C ILE A 28 -7.09 1.12 -31.44
N LYS A 29 -6.63 -0.11 -31.75
CA LYS A 29 -5.21 -0.40 -31.98
C LYS A 29 -4.66 0.47 -33.11
N GLU A 30 -5.42 0.64 -34.18
CA GLU A 30 -5.01 1.48 -35.31
C GLU A 30 -4.99 2.97 -34.94
N ALA A 31 -6.00 3.45 -34.20
CA ALA A 31 -6.05 4.83 -33.72
C ALA A 31 -4.85 5.16 -32.82
N ILE A 32 -4.43 4.22 -31.95
CA ILE A 32 -3.22 4.34 -31.12
C ILE A 32 -1.97 4.39 -31.99
N LYS A 33 -1.83 3.47 -32.97
CA LYS A 33 -0.69 3.48 -33.91
C LYS A 33 -0.59 4.81 -34.67
N GLN A 34 -1.72 5.35 -35.12
CA GLN A 34 -1.77 6.64 -35.80
C GLN A 34 -1.44 7.82 -34.87
N ALA A 35 -1.83 7.76 -33.60
CA ALA A 35 -1.47 8.78 -32.62
C ALA A 35 0.04 8.76 -32.33
N ILE A 36 0.64 7.58 -32.18
CA ILE A 36 2.08 7.40 -31.98
C ILE A 36 2.86 7.88 -33.22
N SER A 37 2.39 7.53 -34.44
CA SER A 37 3.08 7.94 -35.67
C SER A 37 2.98 9.44 -35.96
N LYS A 38 1.87 10.10 -35.57
CA LYS A 38 1.70 11.55 -35.69
C LYS A 38 2.38 12.33 -34.58
N GLY A 39 2.57 11.75 -33.40
CA GLY A 39 3.33 12.32 -32.28
C GLY A 39 4.85 12.39 -32.50
N ASN A 40 5.35 11.86 -33.62
CA ASN A 40 6.78 11.85 -33.97
C ASN A 40 7.20 12.96 -34.96
N ARG A 41 6.38 14.00 -35.15
CA ARG A 41 6.80 15.23 -35.83
C ARG A 41 6.56 16.43 -34.92
N ASN A 42 7.68 17.00 -34.47
CA ASN A 42 7.84 18.15 -33.56
C ASN A 42 7.54 17.85 -32.08
N ASP A 43 8.42 17.06 -31.46
CA ASP A 43 9.29 17.57 -30.39
C ASP A 43 10.43 16.58 -30.19
N SER A 44 11.65 17.01 -30.47
CA SER A 44 12.87 16.24 -30.30
C SER A 44 13.17 16.09 -28.81
N ILE A 45 12.81 14.94 -28.22
CA ILE A 45 13.45 14.41 -27.03
C ILE A 45 13.85 12.95 -27.31
N ASP A 46 15.16 12.79 -27.41
CA ASP A 46 15.90 11.62 -27.86
C ASP A 46 15.79 10.47 -26.83
N PHE A 47 14.87 9.53 -27.06
CA PHE A 47 14.89 8.23 -26.38
C PHE A 47 15.47 7.18 -27.32
N LYS A 48 16.80 7.01 -27.25
CA LYS A 48 17.48 5.87 -27.85
C LYS A 48 16.98 4.58 -27.20
N THR A 49 16.18 3.87 -27.99
CA THR A 49 15.79 2.48 -27.79
C THR A 49 16.95 1.59 -28.23
N ASN A 50 17.54 0.85 -27.29
CA ASN A 50 18.26 -0.37 -27.64
C ASN A 50 17.30 -1.54 -27.43
N THR A 51 16.54 -1.84 -28.49
CA THR A 51 15.87 -3.13 -28.67
C THR A 51 16.77 -3.98 -29.55
N SER A 52 17.40 -4.99 -28.96
CA SER A 52 17.93 -6.13 -29.70
C SER A 52 18.04 -7.32 -28.76
N ASN A 53 17.02 -8.17 -28.75
CA ASN A 53 17.17 -9.53 -29.26
C ASN A 53 15.80 -10.22 -29.33
N MET A 54 15.51 -10.66 -30.54
CA MET A 54 14.33 -11.40 -30.96
C MET A 54 14.59 -12.90 -30.77
N ASN A 55 13.48 -13.63 -30.61
CA ASN A 55 13.27 -15.06 -30.86
C ASN A 55 13.56 -16.03 -29.70
N THR A 56 12.51 -16.65 -29.17
CA THR A 56 12.07 -17.98 -29.63
C THR A 56 10.63 -18.25 -29.18
N LEU A 57 9.79 -18.63 -30.14
CA LEU A 57 8.43 -19.11 -29.96
C LEU A 57 8.46 -20.54 -29.41
N MET A 58 7.76 -20.78 -28.31
CA MET A 58 7.11 -22.07 -28.06
C MET A 58 5.70 -21.79 -27.51
N GLU A 59 4.77 -22.43 -28.19
CA GLU A 59 3.32 -22.36 -28.08
C GLU A 59 2.86 -23.19 -26.88
N ASP A 60 2.05 -22.62 -25.99
CA ASP A 60 0.83 -23.26 -25.48
C ASP A 60 0.11 -22.42 -24.40
N SER A 61 -1.23 -22.50 -24.48
CA SER A 61 -2.26 -22.07 -23.52
C SER A 61 -2.48 -20.56 -23.30
N ILE A 62 -3.58 -20.09 -23.91
CA ILE A 62 -4.29 -18.85 -23.60
C ILE A 62 -4.91 -19.00 -22.20
N ASP A 63 -4.26 -18.45 -21.19
CA ASP A 63 -4.92 -18.09 -19.93
C ASP A 63 -5.13 -16.58 -19.92
N GLU A 64 -6.37 -16.17 -19.66
CA GLU A 64 -6.78 -14.78 -19.48
C GLU A 64 -5.87 -14.06 -18.46
N GLU A 65 -4.90 -13.29 -18.94
CA GLU A 65 -4.10 -12.42 -18.08
C GLU A 65 -4.98 -11.29 -17.52
N LYS A 66 -5.56 -11.52 -16.34
CA LYS A 66 -6.05 -10.47 -15.44
C LYS A 66 -4.96 -9.41 -15.28
N PRO A 67 -5.31 -8.11 -15.19
CA PRO A 67 -4.34 -7.03 -15.16
C PRO A 67 -3.39 -7.21 -13.96
N LYS A 68 -2.12 -7.49 -14.25
CA LYS A 68 -1.00 -7.53 -13.30
C LYS A 68 -0.76 -6.12 -12.74
N ASN A 69 -1.45 -5.71 -11.67
CA ASN A 69 -0.96 -4.68 -10.74
C ASN A 69 -1.85 -4.53 -9.49
N ASN A 70 -1.61 -5.33 -8.43
CA ASN A 70 -1.65 -4.90 -7.01
C ASN A 70 -1.40 -6.08 -6.07
N LYS A 71 -0.13 -6.30 -5.67
CA LYS A 71 0.25 -7.31 -4.66
C LYS A 71 0.19 -6.74 -3.23
N LEU A 72 -0.91 -6.09 -2.85
CA LEU A 72 -1.09 -5.72 -1.43
C LEU A 72 -1.27 -7.00 -0.59
N LYS A 73 -0.62 -7.06 0.57
CA LYS A 73 -0.80 -8.17 1.51
C LYS A 73 -2.16 -8.06 2.19
N ARG A 74 -2.74 -9.19 2.58
CA ARG A 74 -3.93 -9.22 3.45
C ARG A 74 -3.53 -9.17 4.92
N TYR A 75 -4.37 -8.54 5.74
CA TYR A 75 -4.26 -8.56 7.18
C TYR A 75 -4.86 -9.85 7.74
N TYR A 76 -4.13 -10.51 8.62
CA TYR A 76 -4.61 -11.61 9.43
C TYR A 76 -4.15 -11.40 10.87
N ASN A 77 -5.03 -11.70 11.81
CA ASN A 77 -4.70 -11.74 13.22
C ASN A 77 -3.58 -12.76 13.46
N TYR A 78 -2.75 -12.50 14.47
CA TYR A 78 -1.73 -13.46 14.87
C TYR A 78 -2.42 -14.72 15.41
N LYS A 79 -2.03 -15.88 14.89
CA LYS A 79 -2.55 -17.17 15.38
C LYS A 79 -1.76 -17.56 16.62
N THR A 80 -2.33 -17.23 17.77
CA THR A 80 -1.72 -17.50 19.07
C THR A 80 -1.63 -19.00 19.38
N VAL A 81 -0.55 -19.38 20.05
CA VAL A 81 -0.36 -20.72 20.64
C VAL A 81 -0.59 -20.65 22.16
N VAL A 82 -1.05 -21.75 22.75
CA VAL A 82 -1.22 -21.85 24.20
C VAL A 82 0.16 -21.91 24.87
N LEU A 83 0.45 -20.96 25.75
CA LEU A 83 1.70 -20.85 26.51
C LEU A 83 1.51 -21.16 28.01
N GLY A 84 0.28 -21.18 28.52
CA GLY A 84 -0.01 -21.50 29.92
C GLY A 84 -1.47 -21.33 30.29
N ILE A 85 -1.77 -21.32 31.59
CA ILE A 85 -3.10 -21.02 32.13
C ILE A 85 -3.16 -19.66 32.84
N ALA A 86 -4.36 -19.11 33.00
CA ALA A 86 -4.57 -17.77 33.52
C ALA A 86 -3.86 -17.46 34.85
N THR A 87 -3.74 -18.45 35.74
CA THR A 87 -3.08 -18.32 37.07
C THR A 87 -1.56 -18.16 36.97
N GLU A 88 -0.95 -18.59 35.87
CA GLU A 88 0.49 -18.54 35.65
C GLU A 88 0.95 -17.24 34.99
N PHE A 89 0.05 -16.53 34.29
CA PHE A 89 0.36 -15.34 33.51
C PHE A 89 1.13 -14.27 34.31
N HIS A 90 0.82 -14.11 35.59
CA HIS A 90 1.43 -13.09 36.44
C HIS A 90 2.72 -13.55 37.15
N GLN A 91 3.19 -14.78 36.94
CA GLN A 91 4.44 -15.26 37.51
C GLN A 91 5.65 -14.66 36.79
N GLU A 92 6.73 -14.35 37.50
CA GLU A 92 7.89 -13.64 36.92
C GLU A 92 8.64 -14.48 35.87
N ASN A 93 8.70 -15.80 36.06
CA ASN A 93 9.28 -16.74 35.09
C ASN A 93 8.62 -16.70 33.70
N ASN A 94 7.41 -16.14 33.59
CA ASN A 94 6.70 -16.00 32.31
C ASN A 94 6.96 -14.68 31.59
N SER A 95 7.70 -13.72 32.19
CA SER A 95 8.01 -12.45 31.54
C SER A 95 8.68 -12.64 30.17
N GLU A 96 9.66 -13.54 30.07
CA GLU A 96 10.36 -13.84 28.81
C GLU A 96 9.43 -14.45 27.75
N ASN A 97 8.55 -15.39 28.16
CA ASN A 97 7.57 -15.99 27.25
C ASN A 97 6.58 -14.94 26.71
N ILE A 98 6.12 -14.03 27.56
CA ILE A 98 5.21 -12.95 27.15
C ILE A 98 5.93 -11.97 26.22
N SER A 99 7.16 -11.58 26.52
CA SER A 99 7.97 -10.68 25.69
C SER A 99 8.25 -11.27 24.30
N ASN A 100 8.60 -12.55 24.23
CA ASN A 100 8.79 -13.26 22.97
C ASN A 100 7.49 -13.34 22.16
N LEU A 101 6.35 -13.60 22.81
CA LEU A 101 5.05 -13.58 22.14
C LEU A 101 4.72 -12.17 21.60
N ILE A 102 4.93 -11.11 22.41
CA ILE A 102 4.73 -9.71 21.98
C ILE A 102 5.56 -9.43 20.73
N TYR A 103 6.85 -9.79 20.74
CA TYR A 103 7.73 -9.62 19.58
C TYR A 103 7.18 -10.32 18.34
N MET A 104 6.76 -11.59 18.47
CA MET A 104 6.24 -12.37 17.34
C MET A 104 4.94 -11.77 16.77
N ILE A 105 4.02 -11.34 17.64
CA ILE A 105 2.78 -10.67 17.22
C ILE A 105 3.10 -9.37 16.49
N VAL A 106 3.89 -8.49 17.11
CA VAL A 106 4.19 -7.16 16.55
C VAL A 106 5.01 -7.28 15.27
N LYS A 107 5.97 -8.20 15.18
CA LYS A 107 6.74 -8.46 13.95
C LYS A 107 5.85 -8.79 12.75
N GLN A 108 4.74 -9.51 12.97
CA GLN A 108 3.79 -9.85 11.90
C GLN A 108 2.78 -8.71 11.64
N CYS A 109 2.26 -8.12 12.71
CA CYS A 109 1.06 -7.29 12.66
C CYS A 109 1.35 -5.79 12.81
N SER A 110 2.61 -5.36 12.99
CA SER A 110 2.97 -3.95 13.16
C SER A 110 2.50 -3.08 11.99
N PRO A 111 1.96 -1.88 12.25
CA PRO A 111 1.54 -1.39 13.57
C PRO A 111 0.27 -2.13 14.01
N ILE A 112 0.23 -2.54 15.26
CA ILE A 112 -0.90 -3.26 15.86
C ILE A 112 -1.47 -2.45 17.02
N HIS A 113 -2.79 -2.26 17.05
CA HIS A 113 -3.44 -1.57 18.16
C HIS A 113 -3.29 -2.37 19.47
N PHE A 114 -3.06 -1.69 20.59
CA PHE A 114 -2.75 -2.30 21.88
C PHE A 114 -3.87 -3.24 22.38
N SER A 115 -5.13 -2.93 22.07
CA SER A 115 -6.26 -3.83 22.39
C SER A 115 -6.17 -5.18 21.67
N VAL A 116 -5.71 -5.18 20.41
CA VAL A 116 -5.55 -6.41 19.61
C VAL A 116 -4.36 -7.22 20.12
N LEU A 117 -3.26 -6.54 20.46
CA LEU A 117 -2.08 -7.17 21.08
C LEU A 117 -2.45 -7.84 22.41
N THR A 118 -3.10 -7.12 23.32
CA THR A 118 -3.47 -7.64 24.65
C THR A 118 -4.49 -8.76 24.58
N LYS A 119 -5.44 -8.71 23.62
CA LYS A 119 -6.35 -9.83 23.34
C LYS A 119 -5.57 -11.07 22.89
N SER A 120 -4.65 -10.92 21.93
CA SER A 120 -3.83 -12.02 21.43
C SER A 120 -2.95 -12.65 22.52
N VAL A 121 -2.41 -11.82 23.43
CA VAL A 121 -1.66 -12.30 24.60
C VAL A 121 -2.56 -13.00 25.62
N ALA A 122 -3.75 -12.47 25.90
CA ALA A 122 -4.71 -13.10 26.81
C ALA A 122 -5.14 -14.49 26.32
N GLU A 123 -5.35 -14.64 25.01
CA GLU A 123 -5.68 -15.92 24.37
C GLU A 123 -4.58 -16.97 24.59
N ALA A 124 -3.29 -16.58 24.62
CA ALA A 124 -2.16 -17.50 24.84
C ALA A 124 -2.18 -18.13 26.24
N TRP A 125 -2.75 -17.44 27.22
CA TRP A 125 -2.94 -17.93 28.59
C TRP A 125 -4.37 -18.39 28.88
N GLN A 126 -5.15 -18.66 27.83
CA GLN A 126 -6.51 -19.19 27.92
C GLN A 126 -7.45 -18.30 28.75
N MET A 127 -7.24 -16.98 28.70
CA MET A 127 -8.06 -16.01 29.41
C MET A 127 -9.25 -15.59 28.55
N ASN A 128 -10.45 -15.69 29.13
CA ASN A 128 -11.69 -15.25 28.46
C ASN A 128 -11.84 -13.73 28.35
N LYS A 129 -11.09 -12.96 29.17
CA LYS A 129 -11.20 -11.50 29.26
C LYS A 129 -9.83 -10.87 29.46
N VAL A 130 -9.64 -9.71 28.83
CA VAL A 130 -8.47 -8.84 29.01
C VAL A 130 -8.67 -8.03 30.29
N SER A 131 -7.94 -8.36 31.35
CA SER A 131 -7.99 -7.60 32.62
C SER A 131 -7.10 -6.37 32.60
N ASN A 132 -7.38 -5.36 33.43
CA ASN A 132 -6.51 -4.18 33.56
C ASN A 132 -5.09 -4.58 34.03
N LYS A 133 -4.99 -5.58 34.93
CA LYS A 133 -3.70 -6.10 35.40
C LYS A 133 -2.88 -6.74 34.27
N LEU A 134 -3.53 -7.41 33.33
CA LEU A 134 -2.87 -7.92 32.12
C LEU A 134 -2.40 -6.78 31.22
N GLN A 135 -3.26 -5.79 30.96
CA GLN A 135 -2.90 -4.64 30.13
C GLN A 135 -1.69 -3.90 30.70
N ILE A 136 -1.68 -3.63 32.01
CA ILE A 136 -0.54 -3.00 32.69
C ILE A 136 0.74 -3.83 32.48
N ARG A 137 0.70 -5.14 32.70
CA ARG A 137 1.88 -6.01 32.52
C ARG A 137 2.38 -6.01 31.08
N VAL A 138 1.48 -6.15 30.10
CA VAL A 138 1.85 -6.11 28.68
C VAL A 138 2.46 -4.76 28.31
N ASN A 139 1.88 -3.65 28.78
CA ASN A 139 2.41 -2.31 28.54
C ASN A 139 3.81 -2.13 29.15
N THR A 140 4.03 -2.62 30.38
CA THR A 140 5.35 -2.61 31.02
C THR A 140 6.37 -3.39 30.19
N LEU A 141 6.02 -4.58 29.70
CA LEU A 141 6.92 -5.37 28.86
C LEU A 141 7.21 -4.67 27.52
N VAL A 142 6.20 -4.12 26.86
CA VAL A 142 6.39 -3.32 25.63
C VAL A 142 7.37 -2.16 25.86
N LYS A 143 7.23 -1.43 26.97
CA LYS A 143 8.10 -0.29 27.30
C LYS A 143 9.53 -0.68 27.70
N ASN A 144 9.73 -1.91 28.19
CA ASN A 144 11.02 -2.38 28.67
C ASN A 144 11.90 -3.02 27.59
N HIS A 145 11.39 -3.19 26.36
CA HIS A 145 12.10 -3.84 25.27
C HIS A 145 12.33 -2.89 24.09
N SER A 146 13.57 -2.81 23.60
CA SER A 146 13.97 -1.89 22.52
C SER A 146 13.49 -2.29 21.13
N TYR A 147 13.05 -3.53 20.92
CA TYR A 147 12.60 -4.02 19.62
C TYR A 147 11.15 -3.63 19.28
N VAL A 148 10.42 -3.04 20.21
CA VAL A 148 9.09 -2.47 20.02
C VAL A 148 8.97 -1.11 20.70
N TRP A 149 8.01 -0.32 20.29
CA TRP A 149 7.61 0.91 20.98
C TRP A 149 6.11 1.13 20.79
N ILE A 150 5.50 1.92 21.68
CA ILE A 150 4.08 2.28 21.62
C ILE A 150 3.96 3.79 21.38
N ASP A 151 3.08 4.18 20.48
CA ASP A 151 2.79 5.58 20.18
C ASP A 151 1.68 6.16 21.07
N ASP A 152 1.43 7.47 20.94
CA ASP A 152 0.40 8.19 21.71
C ASP A 152 -1.04 7.80 21.33
N SER A 153 -1.22 6.99 20.27
CA SER A 153 -2.50 6.48 19.78
C SER A 153 -2.70 4.98 20.08
N ASP A 154 -1.94 4.45 21.04
CA ASP A 154 -1.97 3.06 21.47
C ASP A 154 -1.65 2.04 20.36
N PHE A 155 -0.88 2.41 19.34
CA PHE A 155 -0.33 1.45 18.39
C PHE A 155 1.06 1.02 18.80
N VAL A 156 1.29 -0.29 18.79
CA VAL A 156 2.59 -0.90 19.04
C VAL A 156 3.27 -1.18 17.71
N TRP A 157 4.47 -0.66 17.58
CA TRP A 157 5.30 -0.69 16.40
C TRP A 157 6.50 -1.59 16.62
N ILE A 158 6.91 -2.30 15.57
CA ILE A 158 8.22 -2.94 15.53
C ILE A 158 9.30 -1.88 15.32
N ASP A 159 10.40 -1.99 16.05
CA ASP A 159 11.53 -1.08 15.89
C ASP A 159 12.08 -1.10 14.45
N GLY A 160 12.58 0.05 14.00
CA GLY A 160 13.08 0.25 12.63
C GLY A 160 12.00 0.37 11.54
N MET A 161 10.71 0.22 11.86
CA MET A 161 9.64 0.43 10.89
C MET A 161 9.47 1.92 10.56
N GLN A 162 9.88 2.33 9.36
CA GLN A 162 9.78 3.74 8.93
C GLN A 162 8.39 4.14 8.43
N LYS A 163 7.56 3.16 8.08
CA LYS A 163 6.36 3.39 7.28
C LYS A 163 5.33 2.27 7.46
N ALA A 164 4.08 2.64 7.72
CA ALA A 164 2.96 1.70 7.72
C ALA A 164 2.74 1.07 6.34
N LEU A 165 2.26 -0.17 6.33
CA LEU A 165 1.92 -0.89 5.11
C LEU A 165 0.41 -0.92 4.93
N VAL A 166 -0.06 -0.68 3.70
CA VAL A 166 -1.47 -0.87 3.34
C VAL A 166 -1.76 -2.37 3.28
N ARG A 167 -2.73 -2.82 4.08
CA ARG A 167 -3.13 -4.23 4.15
C ARG A 167 -4.59 -4.37 3.77
N LEU A 168 -4.87 -5.19 2.76
CA LEU A 168 -6.24 -5.51 2.39
C LEU A 168 -6.91 -6.32 3.51
N PRO A 169 -8.23 -6.22 3.68
CA PRO A 169 -8.97 -7.05 4.63
C PRO A 169 -8.70 -8.55 4.37
N GLY A 170 -8.45 -9.30 5.43
CA GLY A 170 -8.37 -10.77 5.39
C GLY A 170 -9.24 -11.32 6.50
N ASP A 171 -8.83 -11.05 7.75
CA ASP A 171 -9.71 -11.10 8.91
C ASP A 171 -10.49 -9.78 9.06
N VAL A 172 -11.62 -9.84 9.77
CA VAL A 172 -12.41 -8.66 10.14
C VAL A 172 -11.56 -7.76 11.04
N ARG A 173 -11.48 -6.48 10.68
CA ARG A 173 -10.71 -5.47 11.38
C ARG A 173 -11.55 -4.22 11.54
N ASP A 174 -11.68 -3.73 12.77
CA ASP A 174 -12.37 -2.46 13.01
C ASP A 174 -11.51 -1.29 12.49
N ALA A 175 -12.14 -0.19 12.10
CA ALA A 175 -11.41 0.98 11.65
C ALA A 175 -10.40 1.44 12.72
N ASN A 176 -10.78 1.42 14.01
CA ASN A 176 -9.92 1.82 15.13
C ASN A 176 -8.68 0.93 15.31
N GLU A 177 -8.66 -0.27 14.72
CA GLU A 177 -7.50 -1.18 14.76
C GLU A 177 -6.49 -0.92 13.63
N ILE A 178 -6.79 0.01 12.72
CA ILE A 178 -5.90 0.53 11.67
C ILE A 178 -5.27 1.82 12.20
N CYS A 179 -3.98 2.10 11.97
CA CYS A 179 -3.35 3.37 12.39
C CYS A 179 -3.53 4.48 11.34
N ASN A 180 -3.34 5.75 11.74
CA ASN A 180 -3.54 6.88 10.82
C ASN A 180 -2.50 6.89 9.69
N GLU A 181 -1.30 6.37 9.95
CA GLU A 181 -0.25 6.18 8.95
C GLU A 181 -0.66 5.16 7.90
N GLU A 182 -1.33 4.06 8.28
CA GLU A 182 -1.83 3.06 7.33
C GLU A 182 -2.99 3.63 6.49
N PHE A 183 -3.85 4.47 7.08
CA PHE A 183 -4.84 5.24 6.33
C PHE A 183 -4.20 6.20 5.34
N ALA A 184 -3.21 6.99 5.78
CA ALA A 184 -2.47 7.90 4.89
C ALA A 184 -1.87 7.11 3.73
N GLU A 185 -1.15 6.03 4.00
CA GLU A 185 -0.54 5.23 2.94
C GLU A 185 -1.58 4.61 1.98
N ALA A 186 -2.78 4.30 2.45
CA ALA A 186 -3.89 3.89 1.60
C ALA A 186 -4.39 5.04 0.70
N VAL A 187 -4.45 6.27 1.21
CA VAL A 187 -4.75 7.45 0.39
C VAL A 187 -3.73 7.60 -0.73
N LEU A 188 -2.44 7.54 -0.42
CA LEU A 188 -1.36 7.63 -1.41
C LEU A 188 -1.45 6.51 -2.44
N PHE A 189 -1.76 5.30 -1.99
CA PHE A 189 -1.94 4.15 -2.87
C PHE A 189 -3.13 4.32 -3.82
N CYS A 190 -4.28 4.75 -3.31
CA CYS A 190 -5.48 4.97 -4.13
C CYS A 190 -5.26 6.09 -5.15
N LEU A 191 -4.68 7.22 -4.73
CA LEU A 191 -4.45 8.35 -5.63
C LEU A 191 -3.45 8.03 -6.74
N LYS A 192 -2.42 7.23 -6.45
CA LYS A 192 -1.50 6.70 -7.47
C LYS A 192 -2.19 5.89 -8.57
N ASN A 193 -3.30 5.23 -8.23
CA ASN A 193 -4.05 4.40 -9.17
C ASN A 193 -5.14 5.18 -9.92
N SER A 194 -5.61 6.32 -9.39
CA SER A 194 -6.64 7.16 -10.03
C SER A 194 -6.11 8.43 -10.71
N PHE A 195 -4.82 8.75 -10.57
CA PHE A 195 -4.11 9.97 -11.04
C PHE A 195 -4.59 11.30 -10.41
N SER A 196 -5.90 11.50 -10.32
CA SER A 196 -6.54 12.64 -9.66
C SER A 196 -7.89 12.24 -9.08
N ALA A 197 -8.33 12.88 -8.00
CA ALA A 197 -9.68 12.71 -7.46
C ALA A 197 -10.05 13.92 -6.59
N ASN A 198 -11.33 14.26 -6.50
CA ASN A 198 -11.76 15.17 -5.43
C ASN A 198 -11.70 14.46 -4.07
N LYS A 199 -11.74 15.24 -2.97
CA LYS A 199 -11.59 14.72 -1.60
C LYS A 199 -12.63 13.64 -1.27
N ASP A 200 -13.89 13.84 -1.62
CA ASP A 200 -14.98 12.90 -1.33
C ASP A 200 -14.89 11.59 -2.11
N GLU A 201 -14.50 11.65 -3.38
CA GLU A 201 -14.24 10.46 -4.18
C GLU A 201 -13.08 9.65 -3.61
N LEU A 202 -11.98 10.32 -3.25
CA LEU A 202 -10.82 9.66 -2.67
C LEU A 202 -11.17 8.96 -1.35
N ILE A 203 -11.98 9.61 -0.51
CA ILE A 203 -12.51 9.01 0.72
C ILE A 203 -13.32 7.73 0.42
N LYS A 204 -14.23 7.78 -0.55
CA LYS A 204 -15.04 6.60 -0.94
C LYS A 204 -14.17 5.47 -1.49
N VAL A 205 -13.17 5.78 -2.31
CA VAL A 205 -12.25 4.79 -2.88
C VAL A 205 -11.42 4.11 -1.79
N VAL A 206 -10.87 4.88 -0.84
CA VAL A 206 -10.10 4.33 0.29
C VAL A 206 -11.00 3.52 1.23
N ALA A 207 -12.21 3.97 1.53
CA ALA A 207 -13.15 3.20 2.34
C ALA A 207 -13.53 1.86 1.68
N LYS A 208 -13.69 1.86 0.35
CA LYS A 208 -13.93 0.65 -0.45
C LYS A 208 -12.72 -0.29 -0.47
N LEU A 209 -11.49 0.23 -0.49
CA LEU A 209 -10.26 -0.57 -0.42
C LEU A 209 -10.20 -1.44 0.85
N TYR A 210 -10.68 -0.89 1.97
CA TYR A 210 -10.78 -1.59 3.25
C TYR A 210 -12.12 -2.33 3.45
N GLU A 211 -12.97 -2.41 2.42
CA GLU A 211 -14.24 -3.13 2.44
C GLU A 211 -15.18 -2.70 3.59
N PHE A 212 -15.09 -1.43 4.04
CA PHE A 212 -15.99 -0.93 5.08
C PHE A 212 -17.43 -0.89 4.59
N ALA A 213 -18.35 -1.48 5.36
CA ALA A 213 -19.78 -1.50 5.03
C ALA A 213 -20.39 -0.09 4.89
N ARG A 214 -19.86 0.88 5.65
CA ARG A 214 -20.24 2.29 5.57
C ARG A 214 -19.03 3.18 5.83
N THR A 215 -19.00 4.36 5.19
CA THR A 215 -18.05 5.42 5.51
C THR A 215 -18.60 6.24 6.68
N SER A 216 -18.34 5.79 7.92
CA SER A 216 -18.69 6.54 9.13
C SER A 216 -17.88 7.83 9.24
N GLU A 217 -18.29 8.74 10.13
CA GLU A 217 -17.55 9.99 10.37
C GLU A 217 -16.10 9.72 10.80
N ASN A 218 -15.89 8.77 11.73
CA ASN A 218 -14.55 8.32 12.12
C ASN A 218 -13.71 7.88 10.89
N ILE A 219 -14.25 7.03 10.01
CA ILE A 219 -13.52 6.60 8.81
C ILE A 219 -13.20 7.80 7.91
N ARG A 220 -14.17 8.71 7.72
CA ARG A 220 -14.01 9.92 6.91
C ARG A 220 -12.92 10.84 7.46
N GLU A 221 -12.92 11.10 8.77
CA GLU A 221 -11.93 11.94 9.45
C GLU A 221 -10.53 11.36 9.31
N ARG A 222 -10.37 10.05 9.48
CA ARG A 222 -9.06 9.38 9.40
C ARG A 222 -8.49 9.34 7.99
N ILE A 223 -9.35 9.15 6.99
CA ILE A 223 -8.93 9.25 5.59
C ILE A 223 -8.61 10.71 5.24
N SER A 224 -9.42 11.67 5.70
CA SER A 224 -9.19 13.10 5.49
C SER A 224 -7.87 13.55 6.12
N TYR A 225 -7.57 13.09 7.33
CA TYR A 225 -6.26 13.30 7.97
C TYR A 225 -5.11 12.83 7.08
N GLY A 226 -5.24 11.65 6.46
CA GLY A 226 -4.23 11.11 5.54
C GLY A 226 -4.04 11.97 4.27
N ILE A 227 -5.14 12.51 3.73
CA ILE A 227 -5.12 13.48 2.62
C ILE A 227 -4.37 14.74 3.03
N ASP A 228 -4.79 15.36 4.14
CA ASP A 228 -4.26 16.63 4.63
C ASP A 228 -2.79 16.50 5.09
N LEU A 229 -2.39 15.34 5.59
CA LEU A 229 -0.99 15.00 5.89
C LEU A 229 -0.10 15.10 4.64
N TYR A 230 -0.56 14.61 3.50
CA TYR A 230 0.25 14.61 2.27
C TYR A 230 0.16 15.89 1.47
N LEU A 231 -0.93 16.65 1.58
CA LEU A 231 -0.94 18.05 1.14
C LEU A 231 0.12 18.87 1.91
N ARG A 232 0.13 18.77 3.24
CA ARG A 232 1.14 19.47 4.08
C ARG A 232 2.57 19.01 3.81
N LYS A 233 2.79 17.72 3.53
CA LYS A 233 4.11 17.18 3.17
C LYS A 233 4.52 17.48 1.72
N GLY A 234 3.71 18.21 0.96
CA GLY A 234 3.95 18.51 -0.46
C GLY A 234 3.95 17.27 -1.36
N LYS A 235 3.40 16.14 -0.90
CA LYS A 235 3.25 14.93 -1.73
C LYS A 235 2.04 15.00 -2.65
N PHE A 236 1.02 15.71 -2.20
CA PHE A 236 -0.17 16.03 -2.98
C PHE A 236 -0.23 17.52 -3.25
N ILE A 237 -0.87 17.86 -4.35
CA ILE A 237 -1.30 19.21 -4.69
C ILE A 237 -2.80 19.22 -4.90
N GLU A 238 -3.45 20.33 -4.59
CA GLU A 238 -4.86 20.55 -4.87
C GLU A 238 -4.99 21.66 -5.90
N GLU A 239 -5.60 21.34 -7.04
CA GLU A 239 -5.81 22.26 -8.16
C GLU A 239 -7.24 22.07 -8.68
N ASP A 240 -7.98 23.17 -8.81
CA ASP A 240 -9.37 23.17 -9.28
C ASP A 240 -10.30 22.18 -8.51
N GLY A 241 -10.06 22.01 -7.21
CA GLY A 241 -10.80 21.08 -6.34
C GLY A 241 -10.46 19.60 -6.54
N LEU A 242 -9.42 19.30 -7.33
CA LEU A 242 -8.89 17.95 -7.55
C LEU A 242 -7.54 17.79 -6.86
N ILE A 243 -7.40 16.69 -6.14
CA ILE A 243 -6.15 16.28 -5.50
C ILE A 243 -5.37 15.45 -6.49
N LYS A 244 -4.07 15.73 -6.65
CA LYS A 244 -3.14 15.04 -7.55
C LYS A 244 -1.82 14.79 -6.84
N LEU A 245 -1.01 13.86 -7.37
CA LEU A 245 0.36 13.69 -6.91
C LEU A 245 1.21 14.90 -7.33
N ASP A 246 2.07 15.39 -6.45
CA ASP A 246 3.11 16.32 -6.84
C ASP A 246 4.15 15.59 -7.72
N ASN A 247 4.19 15.96 -9.01
CA ASN A 247 5.11 15.39 -9.98
C ASN A 247 6.58 15.72 -9.67
N GLY A 248 6.86 16.70 -8.79
CA GLY A 248 8.22 17.01 -8.30
C GLY A 248 8.89 15.86 -7.52
N ILE A 249 8.11 14.90 -6.99
CA ILE A 249 8.62 13.78 -6.17
C ILE A 249 8.91 12.52 -6.99
N LEU A 250 8.30 12.37 -8.19
CA LEU A 250 8.61 11.26 -9.10
C LEU A 250 10.02 11.37 -9.69
N TYR A 251 10.56 12.59 -9.82
CA TYR A 251 11.94 12.81 -10.29
C TYR A 251 12.99 12.36 -9.28
N ASN A 252 12.76 12.50 -7.97
CA ASN A 252 13.76 12.13 -6.96
C ASN A 252 13.89 10.63 -6.72
N ASN A 253 12.80 9.86 -6.79
CA ASN A 253 12.89 8.40 -6.62
C ASN A 253 13.51 7.69 -7.83
N ASN A 254 13.37 8.26 -9.03
CA ASN A 254 14.05 7.77 -10.23
C ASN A 254 15.54 8.19 -10.26
N LEU A 255 15.90 9.36 -9.71
CA LEU A 255 17.29 9.78 -9.52
C LEU A 255 18.04 8.95 -8.47
N ILE A 256 17.37 8.49 -7.41
CA ILE A 256 17.99 7.61 -6.40
C ILE A 256 18.18 6.19 -6.96
N LYS A 257 17.23 5.69 -7.77
CA LYS A 257 17.39 4.41 -8.48
C LYS A 257 18.46 4.46 -9.58
N SER A 258 18.57 5.56 -10.32
CA SER A 258 19.61 5.71 -11.35
C SER A 258 21.01 5.82 -10.74
N LYS A 259 21.17 6.57 -9.64
CA LYS A 259 22.46 6.65 -8.92
C LYS A 259 22.88 5.31 -8.34
N ASN A 260 21.97 4.55 -7.70
CA ASN A 260 22.31 3.24 -7.15
C ASN A 260 22.70 2.21 -8.23
N ASN A 261 22.12 2.30 -9.44
CA ASN A 261 22.53 1.45 -10.56
C ASN A 261 23.91 1.85 -11.12
N GLU A 262 24.26 3.14 -11.14
CA GLU A 262 25.60 3.59 -11.58
C GLU A 262 26.71 3.17 -10.60
N TYR A 263 26.44 3.15 -9.28
CA TYR A 263 27.41 2.67 -8.29
C TYR A 263 27.62 1.14 -8.36
N SER A 264 26.58 0.35 -8.64
CA SER A 264 26.71 -1.10 -8.82
C SER A 264 27.45 -1.48 -10.11
N VAL A 265 27.30 -0.73 -11.20
CA VAL A 265 28.04 -0.98 -12.45
C VAL A 265 29.53 -0.60 -12.33
N LYS A 266 29.86 0.45 -11.56
CA LYS A 266 31.27 0.82 -11.30
C LYS A 266 32.00 -0.19 -10.42
N LEU A 267 31.34 -0.83 -9.46
CA LEU A 267 31.95 -1.85 -8.61
C LEU A 267 32.23 -3.17 -9.37
N ASN A 268 31.37 -3.55 -10.31
CA ASN A 268 31.61 -4.75 -11.14
C ASN A 268 32.74 -4.55 -12.17
N ASN A 269 32.98 -3.34 -12.65
CA ASN A 269 34.08 -3.05 -13.58
C ASN A 269 35.46 -2.93 -12.90
N ILE A 270 35.52 -2.78 -11.58
CA ILE A 270 36.79 -2.76 -10.82
C ILE A 270 37.25 -4.18 -10.47
N ASN A 271 36.34 -5.16 -10.39
CA ASN A 271 36.66 -6.56 -10.09
C ASN A 271 37.00 -7.44 -11.31
N LEU A 272 36.98 -6.88 -12.53
CA LEU A 272 37.37 -7.59 -13.77
C LEU A 272 38.75 -7.17 -14.30
N LYS A 273 39.52 -6.39 -13.54
CA LYS A 273 40.90 -5.97 -13.88
C LYS A 273 41.94 -6.34 -12.82
N LYS A 274 41.75 -7.48 -12.14
CA LYS A 274 42.81 -8.14 -11.38
C LYS A 274 42.93 -9.59 -11.80
#